data_AF-A0A366H1I9-F1
#
_entry.id   AF-A0A366H1I9-F1
#
_cell.length_a   1.000
_cell.length_b   1.000
_cell.length_c   1.000
_cell.angle_alpha   90.00
_cell.angle_beta   90.00
_cell.angle_gamma   90.00
#
_symmetry.space_group_name_H-M   'P 1'
#
loop_
_entity.id
_entity.type
_entity.pdbx_description
1 polymer ?
#
loop_
_entity_poly.entity_id
_entity_poly.type
_entity_poly.pdbx_seq_one_letter_code
_entity_poly.pdbx_strand_id
1 'polypeptide(L)'
;MNSRISSICSWLALLLASAIAPAFLGTYGQGVLLQLFGWVALTASWVAFSGMTGYISLGHAVFYGMGGYIMALLWMQLPILLVLPLAALAAAAFALVVGLPALRVRGPYFVILTFGLAEFFKFVVISIESALGVNGRLLLGAPDVIWLSYGMLVLAVLAVGLVFVLKHSRLGMALWAVREDETAAMTLGVPTTWVKLLAFVLSAMVPAMVGALTVLRSTYFEPMQMFNPMTSFTIVTMAIIGGSDRPAGPVLGAAFIMLLSELLWSRAPEFYMVLLGVLLLGFVLFAPDGIVGKLDMRRRRAAKGQS
;
A
#
# COMPACT_ATOMS: atom_id res chain seq x y z
N MET A 1 -11.79 17.91 -23.84
CA MET A 1 -11.69 16.52 -24.34
C MET A 1 -10.23 16.09 -24.54
N ASN A 2 -9.37 16.94 -25.13
CA ASN A 2 -7.93 16.67 -25.34
C ASN A 2 -7.11 16.35 -24.07
N SER A 3 -7.46 16.91 -22.90
CA SER A 3 -6.72 16.68 -21.65
C SER A 3 -6.92 15.29 -21.04
N ARG A 4 -8.09 14.64 -21.27
CA ARG A 4 -8.32 13.26 -20.81
C ARG A 4 -7.58 12.26 -21.70
N ILE A 5 -7.61 12.46 -23.01
CA ILE A 5 -6.94 11.58 -23.98
C ILE A 5 -5.42 11.65 -23.78
N SER A 6 -4.84 12.84 -23.60
CA SER A 6 -3.41 12.98 -23.31
C SER A 6 -3.01 12.33 -21.99
N SER A 7 -3.86 12.39 -20.96
CA SER A 7 -3.60 11.72 -19.68
C SER A 7 -3.62 10.20 -19.82
N ILE A 8 -4.58 9.63 -20.57
CA ILE A 8 -4.67 8.18 -20.80
C ILE A 8 -3.47 7.69 -21.59
N CYS A 9 -3.04 8.41 -22.63
CA CYS A 9 -1.82 8.07 -23.38
C CYS A 9 -0.56 8.12 -22.50
N SER A 10 -0.45 9.09 -21.57
CA SER A 10 0.69 9.14 -20.63
C SER A 10 0.69 7.98 -19.64
N TRP A 11 -0.48 7.55 -19.16
CA TRP A 11 -0.61 6.37 -18.29
C TRP A 11 -0.26 5.08 -19.04
N LEU A 12 -0.74 4.93 -20.27
CA LEU A 12 -0.42 3.77 -21.11
C LEU A 12 1.06 3.71 -21.46
N ALA A 13 1.69 4.84 -21.76
CA ALA A 13 3.12 4.91 -22.00
C ALA A 13 3.94 4.55 -20.75
N LEU A 14 3.53 5.02 -19.57
CA LEU A 14 4.17 4.65 -18.29
C LEU A 14 4.00 3.17 -17.97
N LEU A 15 2.83 2.59 -18.24
CA LEU A 15 2.58 1.16 -18.07
C LEU A 15 3.44 0.32 -19.02
N LEU A 16 3.51 0.70 -20.30
CA LEU A 16 4.35 0.03 -21.30
C LEU A 16 5.84 0.14 -20.94
N ALA A 17 6.31 1.32 -20.55
CA ALA A 17 7.68 1.51 -20.11
C ALA A 17 8.00 0.64 -18.87
N SER A 18 7.07 0.57 -17.92
CA SER A 18 7.22 -0.24 -16.69
C SER A 18 7.16 -1.74 -16.96
N ALA A 19 6.42 -2.19 -17.99
CA ALA A 19 6.38 -3.58 -18.43
C ALA A 19 7.64 -3.99 -19.20
N ILE A 20 8.26 -3.06 -19.92
CA ILE A 20 9.46 -3.36 -20.71
C ILE A 20 10.72 -3.30 -19.83
N ALA A 21 10.76 -2.40 -18.83
CA ALA A 21 11.96 -2.12 -18.04
C ALA A 21 12.63 -3.35 -17.38
N PRO A 22 11.91 -4.32 -16.75
CA PRO A 22 12.56 -5.48 -16.13
C PRO A 22 13.34 -6.37 -17.11
N ALA A 23 12.92 -6.43 -18.38
CA ALA A 23 13.56 -7.25 -19.40
C ALA A 23 14.93 -6.72 -19.85
N PHE A 24 15.16 -5.41 -19.69
CA PHE A 24 16.40 -4.74 -20.11
C PHE A 24 17.35 -4.45 -18.95
N LEU A 25 16.93 -4.71 -17.71
CA LEU A 25 17.71 -4.48 -16.50
C LEU A 25 18.31 -5.79 -15.98
N GLY A 26 19.54 -5.71 -15.47
CA GLY A 26 20.17 -6.83 -14.75
C GLY A 26 19.44 -7.18 -13.43
N THR A 27 19.85 -8.25 -12.78
CA THR A 27 19.23 -8.78 -11.55
C THR A 27 19.03 -7.74 -10.44
N TYR A 28 19.99 -6.83 -10.26
CA TYR A 28 19.87 -5.70 -9.32
C TYR A 28 18.71 -4.77 -9.71
N GLY A 29 18.66 -4.31 -10.97
CA GLY A 29 17.60 -3.42 -11.45
C GLY A 29 16.21 -4.06 -11.40
N GLN A 30 16.11 -5.38 -11.64
CA GLN A 30 14.88 -6.13 -11.44
C GLN A 30 14.45 -6.14 -9.98
N GLY A 31 15.39 -6.28 -9.04
CA GLY A 31 15.12 -6.19 -7.60
C GLY A 31 14.61 -4.81 -7.18
N VAL A 32 15.22 -3.74 -7.71
CA VAL A 32 14.79 -2.36 -7.51
C VAL A 32 13.35 -2.17 -8.03
N LEU A 33 13.07 -2.61 -9.26
CA LEU A 33 11.71 -2.52 -9.82
C LEU A 33 10.68 -3.33 -9.03
N LEU A 34 11.02 -4.54 -8.60
CA LEU A 34 10.16 -5.36 -7.75
C LEU A 34 9.76 -4.59 -6.48
N GLN A 35 10.73 -3.95 -5.83
CA GLN A 35 10.49 -3.17 -4.61
C GLN A 35 9.67 -1.91 -4.89
N LEU A 36 9.95 -1.20 -5.99
CA LEU A 36 9.17 -0.04 -6.43
C LEU A 36 7.70 -0.43 -6.65
N PHE A 37 7.44 -1.46 -7.45
CA PHE A 37 6.09 -1.92 -7.74
C PHE A 37 5.37 -2.40 -6.49
N GLY A 38 6.06 -3.12 -5.58
CA GLY A 38 5.54 -3.50 -4.29
C GLY A 38 5.10 -2.29 -3.45
N TRP A 39 5.95 -1.26 -3.34
CA TRP A 39 5.60 -0.02 -2.64
C TRP A 39 4.43 0.71 -3.29
N VAL A 40 4.39 0.81 -4.62
CA VAL A 40 3.25 1.40 -5.34
C VAL A 40 1.95 0.66 -5.03
N ALA A 41 1.96 -0.68 -5.05
CA ALA A 41 0.78 -1.49 -4.73
C ALA A 41 0.30 -1.29 -3.29
N LEU A 42 1.23 -1.25 -2.33
CA LEU A 42 0.95 -1.03 -0.92
C LEU A 42 0.38 0.37 -0.67
N THR A 43 1.02 1.40 -1.23
CA THR A 43 0.56 2.80 -1.10
C THR A 43 -0.78 3.01 -1.80
N ALA A 44 -1.00 2.42 -2.97
CA ALA A 44 -2.28 2.55 -3.68
C ALA A 44 -3.42 1.84 -2.93
N SER A 45 -3.18 0.64 -2.39
CA SER A 45 -4.19 -0.04 -1.58
C SER A 45 -4.53 0.74 -0.32
N TRP A 46 -3.54 1.34 0.35
CA TRP A 46 -3.79 2.24 1.47
C TRP A 46 -4.62 3.46 1.08
N VAL A 47 -4.30 4.11 -0.05
CA VAL A 47 -5.10 5.24 -0.57
C VAL A 47 -6.54 4.83 -0.88
N ALA A 48 -6.79 3.60 -1.33
CA ALA A 48 -8.12 3.08 -1.62
C ALA A 48 -9.05 3.09 -0.39
N PHE A 49 -8.51 2.90 0.82
CA PHE A 49 -9.26 3.01 2.07
C PHE A 49 -9.03 4.34 2.78
N SER A 50 -7.81 4.57 3.25
CA SER A 50 -7.47 5.70 4.12
C SER A 50 -7.53 7.04 3.40
N GLY A 51 -7.08 7.07 2.13
CA GLY A 51 -7.17 8.26 1.30
C GLY A 51 -8.61 8.67 0.99
N MET A 52 -9.55 7.72 0.91
CA MET A 52 -10.94 8.00 0.57
C MET A 52 -11.82 8.25 1.80
N THR A 53 -11.54 7.63 2.94
CA THR A 53 -12.32 7.75 4.18
C THR A 53 -11.82 8.83 5.14
N GLY A 54 -10.56 9.27 5.01
CA GLY A 54 -9.91 10.14 6.00
C GLY A 54 -9.37 9.40 7.23
N TYR A 55 -9.62 8.10 7.35
CA TYR A 55 -9.08 7.29 8.44
C TYR A 55 -7.63 6.93 8.16
N ILE A 56 -6.71 7.20 9.09
CA ILE A 56 -5.32 6.76 8.95
C ILE A 56 -5.19 5.36 9.57
N SER A 57 -5.01 4.33 8.73
CA SER A 57 -4.78 2.95 9.21
C SER A 57 -3.29 2.63 9.24
N LEU A 58 -2.80 2.07 10.35
CA LEU A 58 -1.48 1.46 10.44
C LEU A 58 -1.52 -0.08 10.40
N GLY A 59 -2.66 -0.65 10.02
CA GLY A 59 -2.89 -2.10 10.02
C GLY A 59 -2.34 -2.86 8.80
N HIS A 60 -1.89 -2.18 7.74
CA HIS A 60 -1.43 -2.82 6.49
C HIS A 60 -0.31 -3.84 6.68
N ALA A 61 0.57 -3.63 7.67
CA ALA A 61 1.61 -4.58 8.06
C ALA A 61 1.06 -5.96 8.46
N VAL A 62 -0.13 -6.05 9.07
CA VAL A 62 -0.75 -7.34 9.43
C VAL A 62 -1.11 -8.11 8.17
N PHE A 63 -1.79 -7.46 7.24
CA PHE A 63 -2.22 -8.10 6.00
C PHE A 63 -1.02 -8.50 5.15
N TYR A 64 0.00 -7.64 5.08
CA TYR A 64 1.26 -7.92 4.41
C TYR A 64 1.97 -9.15 5.02
N GLY A 65 2.17 -9.18 6.34
CA GLY A 65 2.80 -10.30 7.00
C GLY A 65 2.00 -11.60 6.88
N MET A 66 0.67 -11.52 6.96
CA MET A 66 -0.21 -12.68 6.83
C MET A 66 -0.12 -13.30 5.43
N GLY A 67 -0.04 -12.49 4.38
CA GLY A 67 0.17 -13.00 3.03
C GLY A 67 1.51 -13.71 2.86
N GLY A 68 2.58 -13.13 3.43
CA GLY A 68 3.89 -13.78 3.48
C GLY A 68 3.86 -15.11 4.26
N TYR A 69 3.12 -15.16 5.36
CA TYR A 69 2.99 -16.37 6.16
C TYR A 69 2.22 -17.46 5.44
N ILE A 70 1.09 -17.13 4.79
CA ILE A 70 0.32 -18.07 3.97
C ILE A 70 1.17 -18.63 2.83
N MET A 71 1.95 -17.78 2.16
CA MET A 71 2.89 -18.26 1.14
C MET A 71 3.94 -19.20 1.73
N ALA A 72 4.51 -18.88 2.89
CA ALA A 72 5.50 -19.74 3.54
C ALA A 72 4.92 -21.11 3.97
N LEU A 73 3.64 -21.17 4.35
CA LEU A 73 2.97 -22.41 4.72
C LEU A 73 2.60 -23.27 3.51
N LEU A 74 2.19 -22.65 2.41
CA LEU A 74 1.70 -23.33 1.19
C LEU A 74 2.78 -23.46 0.10
N TRP A 75 4.00 -23.00 0.37
CA TRP A 75 5.14 -23.09 -0.53
C TRP A 75 5.36 -24.55 -0.94
N MET A 76 5.52 -24.80 -2.24
CA MET A 76 5.65 -26.14 -2.85
C MET A 76 4.44 -27.07 -2.71
N GLN A 77 3.37 -26.67 -2.01
CA GLN A 77 2.12 -27.45 -1.92
C GLN A 77 1.11 -27.03 -2.99
N LEU A 78 1.07 -25.73 -3.30
CA LEU A 78 0.17 -25.14 -4.29
C LEU A 78 0.95 -24.23 -5.26
N PRO A 79 0.47 -24.08 -6.51
CA PRO A 79 1.06 -23.13 -7.44
C PRO A 79 0.87 -21.70 -6.94
N ILE A 80 1.90 -20.85 -7.13
CA ILE A 80 1.95 -19.45 -6.65
C ILE A 80 0.69 -18.68 -7.04
N LEU A 81 0.20 -18.87 -8.28
CA LEU A 81 -0.99 -18.19 -8.80
C LEU A 81 -2.27 -18.49 -8.01
N LEU A 82 -2.32 -19.62 -7.29
CA LEU A 82 -3.46 -20.02 -6.46
C LEU A 82 -3.28 -19.57 -5.01
N VAL A 83 -2.03 -19.50 -4.54
CA VAL A 83 -1.71 -18.97 -3.21
C VAL A 83 -2.02 -17.46 -3.10
N LEU A 84 -1.82 -16.68 -4.17
CA LEU A 84 -2.13 -15.25 -4.18
C LEU A 84 -3.61 -14.93 -3.87
N PRO A 85 -4.61 -15.48 -4.60
CA PRO A 85 -6.01 -15.25 -4.27
C PRO A 85 -6.40 -15.85 -2.91
N LEU A 86 -5.80 -16.97 -2.48
CA LEU A 86 -6.03 -17.49 -1.13
C LEU A 86 -5.55 -16.54 -0.05
N ALA A 87 -4.36 -15.95 -0.21
CA ALA A 87 -3.84 -14.92 0.70
C ALA A 87 -4.74 -13.68 0.73
N ALA A 88 -5.23 -13.24 -0.44
CA ALA A 88 -6.17 -12.14 -0.54
C ALA A 88 -7.50 -12.44 0.17
N LEU A 89 -8.06 -13.63 -0.01
CA LEU A 89 -9.31 -14.06 0.63
C LEU A 89 -9.17 -14.21 2.14
N ALA A 90 -8.05 -14.76 2.62
CA ALA A 90 -7.74 -14.82 4.04
C ALA A 90 -7.64 -13.41 4.64
N ALA A 91 -7.00 -12.48 3.93
CA ALA A 91 -6.94 -11.08 4.33
C ALA A 91 -8.30 -10.38 4.31
N ALA A 92 -9.14 -10.67 3.32
CA ALA A 92 -10.50 -10.16 3.26
C ALA A 92 -11.35 -10.65 4.45
N ALA A 93 -11.29 -11.95 4.75
CA ALA A 93 -12.00 -12.55 5.87
C ALA A 93 -11.52 -11.96 7.21
N PHE A 94 -10.20 -11.85 7.40
CA PHE A 94 -9.62 -11.27 8.59
C PHE A 94 -9.96 -9.77 8.74
N ALA A 95 -9.88 -9.01 7.65
CA ALA A 95 -10.26 -7.59 7.62
C ALA A 95 -11.75 -7.39 7.92
N LEU A 96 -12.62 -8.32 7.50
CA LEU A 96 -14.04 -8.27 7.82
C LEU A 96 -14.27 -8.46 9.33
N VAL A 97 -13.62 -9.46 9.93
CA VAL A 97 -13.74 -9.75 11.37
C VAL A 97 -13.21 -8.60 12.22
N VAL A 98 -12.03 -8.09 11.91
CA VAL A 98 -11.38 -7.04 12.72
C VAL A 98 -11.87 -5.63 12.37
N GLY A 99 -12.27 -5.41 11.12
CA GLY A 99 -12.80 -4.13 10.67
C GLY A 99 -14.13 -3.76 11.35
N LEU A 100 -14.99 -4.74 11.63
CA LEU A 100 -16.28 -4.50 12.30
C LEU A 100 -16.16 -3.78 13.66
N PRO A 101 -15.33 -4.23 14.62
CA PRO A 101 -15.09 -3.49 15.85
C PRO A 101 -14.17 -2.28 15.63
N ALA A 102 -13.12 -2.40 14.81
CA ALA A 102 -12.12 -1.35 14.67
C ALA A 102 -12.67 -0.05 14.06
N LEU A 103 -13.54 -0.17 13.05
CA LEU A 103 -14.11 0.99 12.34
C LEU A 103 -15.17 1.76 13.14
N ARG A 104 -15.51 1.30 14.35
CA ARG A 104 -16.33 2.03 15.32
C ARG A 104 -15.54 3.13 16.06
N VAL A 105 -14.22 3.01 16.09
CA VAL A 105 -13.31 3.98 16.72
C VAL A 105 -12.97 5.09 15.73
N ARG A 106 -12.87 6.34 16.17
CA ARG A 106 -12.63 7.51 15.31
C ARG A 106 -11.32 8.24 15.65
N GLY A 107 -10.81 8.96 14.65
CA GLY A 107 -9.70 9.88 14.80
C GLY A 107 -8.39 9.19 15.21
N PRO A 108 -7.57 9.83 16.07
CA PRO A 108 -6.27 9.29 16.49
C PRO A 108 -6.35 7.91 17.13
N TYR A 109 -7.47 7.60 17.80
CA TYR A 109 -7.65 6.30 18.44
C TYR A 109 -7.69 5.14 17.44
N PHE A 110 -8.15 5.35 16.21
CA PHE A 110 -8.11 4.33 15.16
C PHE A 110 -6.67 4.02 14.73
N VAL A 111 -5.81 5.04 14.68
CA VAL A 111 -4.37 4.88 14.40
C VAL A 111 -3.72 4.03 15.48
N ILE A 112 -3.97 4.36 16.75
CA ILE A 112 -3.44 3.64 17.91
C ILE A 112 -3.93 2.19 17.90
N LEU A 113 -5.22 1.97 17.66
CA LEU A 113 -5.82 0.63 17.61
C LEU A 113 -5.19 -0.23 16.52
N THR A 114 -5.06 0.31 15.30
CA THR A 114 -4.51 -0.44 14.16
C THR A 114 -3.02 -0.71 14.30
N PHE A 115 -2.26 0.21 14.92
CA PHE A 115 -0.87 -0.04 15.28
C PHE A 115 -0.75 -1.12 16.36
N GLY A 116 -1.55 -1.04 17.43
CA GLY A 116 -1.58 -2.05 18.48
C GLY A 116 -1.96 -3.43 17.97
N LEU A 117 -2.92 -3.50 17.04
CA LEU A 117 -3.27 -4.73 16.34
C LEU A 117 -2.10 -5.29 15.55
N ALA A 118 -1.33 -4.44 14.86
CA ALA A 118 -0.14 -4.86 14.11
C ALA A 118 0.93 -5.46 15.01
N GLU A 119 1.21 -4.79 16.12
CA GLU A 119 2.19 -5.26 17.11
C GLU A 119 1.74 -6.55 17.79
N PHE A 120 0.46 -6.63 18.15
CA PHE A 120 -0.13 -7.84 18.73
C PHE A 120 -0.03 -9.03 17.78
N PHE A 121 -0.44 -8.88 16.51
CA PHE A 121 -0.40 -9.96 15.53
C PHE A 121 1.02 -10.46 15.25
N LYS A 122 2.00 -9.55 15.21
CA LYS A 122 3.42 -9.91 15.10
C LYS A 122 3.82 -10.90 16.20
N PHE A 123 3.53 -10.59 17.46
CA PHE A 123 3.89 -11.46 18.58
C PHE A 123 3.06 -12.74 18.66
N VAL A 124 1.80 -12.73 18.23
CA VAL A 124 1.00 -13.95 18.09
C VAL A 124 1.67 -14.93 17.12
N VAL A 125 2.08 -14.47 15.94
CA VAL A 125 2.74 -15.33 14.95
C VAL A 125 4.10 -15.82 15.45
N ILE A 126 4.88 -14.96 16.11
CA ILE A 126 6.15 -15.36 16.76
C ILE A 126 5.90 -16.46 17.79
N SER A 127 4.87 -16.32 18.64
CA SER A 127 4.53 -17.30 19.66
C SER A 127 4.09 -18.63 19.04
N ILE A 128 3.33 -18.60 17.94
CA ILE A 128 2.90 -19.82 17.23
C ILE A 128 4.11 -20.54 16.64
N GLU A 129 4.97 -19.84 15.91
CA GLU A 129 6.17 -20.44 15.29
C GLU A 129 7.13 -20.98 16.36
N SER A 130 7.32 -20.25 17.47
CA SER A 130 8.12 -20.73 18.61
C SER A 130 7.53 -21.98 19.26
N ALA A 131 6.21 -22.09 19.40
CA ALA A 131 5.56 -23.28 19.95
C ALA A 131 5.69 -24.50 19.02
N LEU A 132 5.80 -24.26 17.72
CA LEU A 132 6.09 -25.30 16.72
C LEU A 132 7.58 -25.67 16.65
N GLY A 133 8.45 -25.00 17.41
CA GLY A 133 9.90 -25.17 17.35
C GLY A 133 10.53 -24.66 16.04
N VAL A 134 9.81 -23.81 15.30
CA VAL A 134 10.24 -23.26 14.01
C VAL A 134 10.66 -21.80 14.21
N ASN A 135 11.90 -21.47 13.85
CA ASN A 135 12.41 -20.09 13.89
C ASN A 135 12.55 -19.58 12.46
N GLY A 136 11.41 -19.28 11.83
CA GLY A 136 11.38 -18.88 10.42
C GLY A 136 11.41 -20.06 9.45
N ARG A 137 11.09 -19.80 8.19
CA ARG A 137 10.91 -20.83 7.15
C ARG A 137 11.74 -20.49 5.93
N LEU A 138 12.51 -21.45 5.42
CA LEU A 138 13.30 -21.28 4.21
C LEU A 138 12.48 -21.69 2.98
N LEU A 139 12.43 -20.82 1.97
CA LEU A 139 11.70 -21.03 0.72
C LEU A 139 12.70 -21.25 -0.42
N LEU A 140 13.27 -22.45 -0.48
CA LEU A 140 14.20 -22.83 -1.55
C LEU A 140 13.48 -22.96 -2.90
N GLY A 141 14.21 -22.65 -3.98
CA GLY A 141 13.68 -22.75 -5.35
C GLY A 141 12.68 -21.66 -5.73
N ALA A 142 12.77 -20.48 -5.09
CA ALA A 142 11.93 -19.34 -5.43
C ALA A 142 12.12 -18.94 -6.91
N PRO A 143 11.08 -18.40 -7.59
CA PRO A 143 11.17 -17.99 -8.98
C PRO A 143 12.16 -16.84 -9.16
N ASP A 144 12.63 -16.68 -10.39
CA ASP A 144 13.53 -15.59 -10.75
C ASP A 144 12.94 -14.21 -10.41
N VAL A 145 13.84 -13.29 -10.07
CA VAL A 145 13.49 -11.90 -9.69
C VAL A 145 12.67 -11.22 -10.79
N ILE A 146 12.94 -11.51 -12.06
CA ILE A 146 12.17 -10.98 -13.18
C ILE A 146 10.70 -11.41 -13.13
N TRP A 147 10.42 -12.69 -12.81
CA TRP A 147 9.06 -13.21 -12.71
C TRP A 147 8.32 -12.54 -11.54
N LEU A 148 8.98 -12.43 -10.39
CA LEU A 148 8.43 -11.74 -9.22
C LEU A 148 8.19 -10.25 -9.49
N SER A 149 9.05 -9.60 -10.27
CA SER A 149 8.89 -8.18 -10.65
C SER A 149 7.64 -7.96 -11.52
N TYR A 150 7.36 -8.87 -12.46
CA TYR A 150 6.12 -8.82 -13.24
C TYR A 150 4.88 -9.08 -12.38
N GLY A 151 4.95 -10.03 -11.44
CA GLY A 151 3.89 -10.26 -10.46
C GLY A 151 3.57 -9.00 -9.65
N MET A 152 4.61 -8.31 -9.14
CA MET A 152 4.45 -7.05 -8.43
C MET A 152 3.91 -5.92 -9.31
N LEU A 153 4.34 -5.83 -10.57
CA LEU A 153 3.80 -4.87 -11.52
C LEU A 153 2.29 -5.07 -11.71
N VAL A 154 1.84 -6.31 -11.92
CA VAL A 154 0.41 -6.63 -12.05
C VAL A 154 -0.34 -6.19 -10.79
N LEU A 155 0.17 -6.47 -9.59
CA LEU A 155 -0.44 -6.02 -8.34
C LEU A 155 -0.48 -4.50 -8.21
N ALA A 156 0.58 -3.79 -8.63
CA ALA A 156 0.64 -2.33 -8.62
C ALA A 156 -0.43 -1.73 -9.55
N VAL A 157 -0.56 -2.28 -10.76
CA VAL A 157 -1.58 -1.86 -11.73
C VAL A 157 -2.99 -2.12 -11.19
N LEU A 158 -3.23 -3.30 -10.61
CA LEU A 158 -4.52 -3.64 -10.00
C LEU A 158 -4.85 -2.72 -8.82
N ALA A 159 -3.87 -2.39 -7.97
CA ALA A 159 -4.07 -1.49 -6.83
C ALA A 159 -4.36 -0.05 -7.26
N VAL A 160 -3.63 0.47 -8.25
CA VAL A 160 -3.92 1.81 -8.83
C VAL A 160 -5.27 1.81 -9.55
N GLY A 161 -5.58 0.73 -10.28
CA GLY A 161 -6.88 0.50 -10.91
C GLY A 161 -8.02 0.49 -9.90
N LEU A 162 -7.83 -0.16 -8.75
CA LEU A 162 -8.79 -0.16 -7.64
C LEU A 162 -9.07 1.26 -7.14
N VAL A 163 -8.03 2.06 -6.91
CA VAL A 163 -8.20 3.49 -6.52
C VAL A 163 -8.96 4.26 -7.59
N PHE A 164 -8.64 4.04 -8.87
CA PHE A 164 -9.32 4.71 -9.99
C PHE A 164 -10.80 4.35 -10.06
N VAL A 165 -11.13 3.06 -9.98
CA VAL A 165 -12.50 2.55 -10.01
C VAL A 165 -13.29 3.06 -8.81
N LEU A 166 -12.72 2.97 -7.59
CA LEU A 166 -13.39 3.46 -6.40
C LEU A 166 -13.72 4.95 -6.51
N LYS A 167 -12.77 5.80 -6.94
CA LYS A 167 -12.98 7.25 -7.12
C LYS A 167 -14.09 7.62 -8.09
N HIS A 168 -14.40 6.78 -9.07
CA HIS A 168 -15.46 7.04 -10.04
C HIS A 168 -16.74 6.24 -9.75
N SER A 169 -16.80 5.53 -8.61
CA SER A 169 -17.93 4.70 -8.22
C SER A 169 -18.84 5.37 -7.19
N ARG A 170 -20.06 4.84 -7.02
CA ARG A 170 -20.98 5.24 -5.94
C ARG A 170 -20.39 4.99 -4.55
N LEU A 171 -19.61 3.91 -4.39
CA LEU A 171 -18.90 3.62 -3.15
C LEU A 171 -17.88 4.73 -2.83
N GLY A 172 -17.13 5.21 -3.82
CA GLY A 172 -16.19 6.32 -3.64
C GLY A 172 -16.86 7.62 -3.21
N MET A 173 -18.00 7.96 -3.82
CA MET A 173 -18.77 9.15 -3.42
C MET A 173 -19.25 9.03 -1.96
N ALA A 174 -19.71 7.85 -1.55
CA ALA A 174 -20.10 7.60 -0.17
C ALA A 174 -18.90 7.69 0.79
N LEU A 175 -17.74 7.15 0.42
CA LEU A 175 -16.50 7.26 1.20
C LEU A 175 -16.05 8.73 1.36
N TRP A 176 -16.15 9.53 0.30
CA TRP A 176 -15.85 10.96 0.37
C TRP A 176 -16.82 11.71 1.28
N ALA A 177 -18.12 11.41 1.22
CA ALA A 177 -19.08 11.98 2.17
C ALA A 177 -18.71 11.63 3.63
N VAL A 178 -18.28 10.38 3.88
CA VAL A 178 -17.76 9.96 5.20
C VAL A 178 -16.50 10.72 5.61
N ARG A 179 -15.59 11.01 4.67
CA ARG A 179 -14.35 11.75 4.90
C ARG A 179 -14.59 13.21 5.31
N GLU A 180 -15.61 13.85 4.74
CA GLU A 180 -15.97 15.24 5.07
C GLU A 180 -16.65 15.33 6.43
N ASP A 181 -17.77 14.61 6.62
CA ASP A 181 -18.46 14.52 7.89
C ASP A 181 -19.27 13.22 7.96
N GLU A 182 -18.76 12.25 8.71
CA GLU A 182 -19.41 10.96 8.89
C GLU A 182 -20.80 11.08 9.54
N THR A 183 -21.00 12.04 10.43
CA THR A 183 -22.28 12.25 11.13
C THR A 183 -23.32 12.81 10.17
N ALA A 184 -22.94 13.78 9.34
CA ALA A 184 -23.80 14.30 8.27
C ALA A 184 -24.08 13.25 7.18
N ALA A 185 -23.10 12.42 6.81
CA ALA A 185 -23.31 11.34 5.85
C ALA A 185 -24.35 10.32 6.36
N MET A 186 -24.35 10.03 7.68
CA MET A 186 -25.34 9.14 8.29
C MET A 186 -26.76 9.74 8.27
N THR A 187 -26.92 11.04 8.52
CA THR A 187 -28.26 11.68 8.47
C THR A 187 -28.83 11.71 7.05
N LEU A 188 -27.97 11.70 6.04
CA LEU A 188 -28.34 11.57 4.62
C LEU A 188 -28.56 10.10 4.18
N GLY A 189 -28.53 9.14 5.10
CA GLY A 189 -28.84 7.73 4.83
C GLY A 189 -27.68 6.91 4.25
N VAL A 190 -26.44 7.41 4.28
CA VAL A 190 -25.27 6.63 3.84
C VAL A 190 -24.97 5.54 4.88
N PRO A 191 -24.89 4.25 4.51
CA PRO A 191 -24.53 3.17 5.43
C PRO A 191 -23.02 3.18 5.71
N THR A 192 -22.56 4.14 6.51
CA THR A 192 -21.14 4.46 6.73
C THR A 192 -20.33 3.26 7.19
N THR A 193 -20.87 2.42 8.08
CA THR A 193 -20.22 1.20 8.57
C THR A 193 -19.88 0.25 7.42
N TRP A 194 -20.85 -0.06 6.55
CA TRP A 194 -20.66 -1.01 5.44
C TRP A 194 -19.75 -0.46 4.35
N VAL A 195 -19.90 0.83 4.03
CA VAL A 195 -19.07 1.49 3.02
C VAL A 195 -17.61 1.52 3.46
N LYS A 196 -17.32 1.88 4.73
CA LYS A 196 -15.98 1.81 5.31
C LYS A 196 -15.43 0.38 5.34
N LEU A 197 -16.24 -0.59 5.74
CA LEU A 197 -15.83 -1.99 5.85
C LEU A 197 -15.45 -2.58 4.49
N LEU A 198 -16.26 -2.33 3.45
CA LEU A 198 -15.97 -2.78 2.09
C LEU A 198 -14.65 -2.19 1.57
N ALA A 199 -14.44 -0.89 1.77
CA ALA A 199 -13.18 -0.25 1.40
C ALA A 199 -11.97 -0.82 2.16
N PHE A 200 -12.14 -1.10 3.46
CA PHE A 200 -11.10 -1.70 4.30
C PHE A 200 -10.73 -3.12 3.84
N VAL A 201 -11.73 -3.94 3.54
CA VAL A 201 -11.58 -5.31 3.02
C VAL A 201 -10.86 -5.31 1.68
N LEU A 202 -11.31 -4.49 0.72
CA LEU A 202 -10.66 -4.37 -0.60
C LEU A 202 -9.20 -3.88 -0.49
N SER A 203 -8.95 -2.94 0.42
CA SER A 203 -7.61 -2.45 0.72
C SER A 203 -6.72 -3.51 1.34
N ALA A 204 -7.26 -4.45 2.13
CA ALA A 204 -6.47 -5.47 2.84
C ALA A 204 -6.01 -6.62 1.92
N MET A 205 -6.73 -6.88 0.83
CA MET A 205 -6.41 -7.96 -0.12
C MET A 205 -5.06 -7.76 -0.82
N VAL A 206 -4.76 -6.53 -1.24
CA VAL A 206 -3.53 -6.18 -1.96
C VAL A 206 -2.27 -6.40 -1.12
N PRO A 207 -2.12 -5.84 0.10
CA PRO A 207 -0.91 -6.03 0.90
C PRO A 207 -0.63 -7.51 1.19
N ALA A 208 -1.65 -8.35 1.35
CA ALA A 208 -1.46 -9.79 1.49
C ALA A 208 -0.85 -10.43 0.24
N MET A 209 -1.34 -10.10 -0.96
CA MET A 209 -0.73 -10.58 -2.20
C MET A 209 0.71 -10.06 -2.38
N VAL A 210 0.97 -8.80 -2.01
CA VAL A 210 2.32 -8.24 -2.05
C VAL A 210 3.25 -8.99 -1.09
N GLY A 211 2.85 -9.19 0.18
CA GLY A 211 3.66 -9.93 1.15
C GLY A 211 3.94 -11.37 0.74
N ALA A 212 2.97 -12.03 0.11
CA ALA A 212 3.12 -13.36 -0.46
C ALA A 212 4.18 -13.42 -1.56
N LEU A 213 4.33 -12.40 -2.40
CA LEU A 213 5.42 -12.33 -3.38
C LEU A 213 6.75 -11.89 -2.77
N THR A 214 6.74 -10.98 -1.79
CA THR A 214 7.98 -10.47 -1.19
C THR A 214 8.73 -11.53 -0.40
N VAL A 215 8.03 -12.45 0.28
CA VAL A 215 8.71 -13.54 1.01
C VAL A 215 9.48 -14.49 0.08
N LEU A 216 9.04 -14.64 -1.18
CA LEU A 216 9.78 -15.40 -2.20
C LEU A 216 11.06 -14.67 -2.62
N ARG A 217 11.05 -13.34 -2.61
CA ARG A 217 12.24 -12.52 -2.92
C ARG A 217 13.29 -12.59 -1.80
N SER A 218 12.88 -12.65 -0.54
CA SER A 218 13.83 -12.87 0.57
C SER A 218 14.24 -14.33 0.70
N THR A 219 13.54 -15.27 0.06
CA THR A 219 13.71 -16.73 0.18
C THR A 219 13.62 -17.26 1.62
N TYR A 220 13.16 -16.42 2.54
CA TYR A 220 13.13 -16.68 3.96
C TYR A 220 11.99 -15.89 4.59
N PHE A 221 11.13 -16.60 5.30
CA PHE A 221 10.07 -16.02 6.11
C PHE A 221 10.57 -15.82 7.53
N GLU A 222 10.60 -14.56 7.95
CA GLU A 222 10.91 -14.16 9.31
C GLU A 222 9.76 -13.32 9.89
N PRO A 223 9.08 -13.77 10.97
CA PRO A 223 7.94 -13.05 11.54
C PRO A 223 8.24 -11.60 11.93
N MET A 224 9.41 -11.33 12.51
CA MET A 224 9.79 -9.98 12.96
C MET A 224 9.90 -8.99 11.80
N GLN A 225 10.38 -9.45 10.64
CA GLN A 225 10.49 -8.61 9.44
C GLN A 225 9.15 -8.48 8.72
N MET A 226 8.42 -9.59 8.56
CA MET A 226 7.19 -9.61 7.76
C MET A 226 6.02 -8.88 8.43
N PHE A 227 5.93 -8.88 9.76
CA PHE A 227 4.88 -8.17 10.50
C PHE A 227 5.37 -6.84 11.08
N ASN A 228 6.41 -6.23 10.51
CA ASN A 228 6.97 -4.98 11.01
C ASN A 228 6.00 -3.79 10.79
N PRO A 229 5.50 -3.13 11.85
CA PRO A 229 4.61 -1.97 11.71
C PRO A 229 5.23 -0.78 10.98
N MET A 230 6.57 -0.69 10.92
CA MET A 230 7.28 0.35 10.17
C MET A 230 6.94 0.32 8.67
N THR A 231 6.55 -0.84 8.14
CA THR A 231 6.02 -0.96 6.78
C THR A 231 4.78 -0.08 6.61
N SER A 232 3.83 -0.12 7.55
CA SER A 232 2.64 0.74 7.52
C SER A 232 2.99 2.23 7.60
N PHE A 233 3.93 2.62 8.48
CA PHE A 233 4.38 4.02 8.54
C PHE A 233 4.97 4.50 7.22
N THR A 234 5.77 3.65 6.57
CA THR A 234 6.37 3.95 5.26
C THR A 234 5.28 4.12 4.20
N ILE A 235 4.27 3.24 4.19
CA ILE A 235 3.11 3.33 3.29
C ILE A 235 2.36 4.66 3.48
N VAL A 236 2.05 5.04 4.72
CA VAL A 236 1.38 6.30 5.04
C VAL A 236 2.23 7.49 4.58
N THR A 237 3.53 7.44 4.83
CA THR A 237 4.49 8.48 4.42
C THR A 237 4.48 8.67 2.91
N MET A 238 4.59 7.58 2.15
CA MET A 238 4.52 7.59 0.69
C MET A 238 3.18 8.16 0.20
N ALA A 239 2.06 7.78 0.84
CA ALA A 239 0.73 8.25 0.45
C ALA A 239 0.55 9.76 0.70
N ILE A 240 1.01 10.27 1.84
CA ILE A 240 0.91 11.70 2.20
C ILE A 240 1.81 12.53 1.26
N ILE A 241 3.06 12.11 1.06
CA ILE A 241 4.01 12.83 0.22
C ILE A 241 3.55 12.83 -1.24
N GLY A 242 3.10 11.68 -1.75
CA GLY A 242 2.55 11.56 -3.09
C GLY A 242 1.23 12.33 -3.28
N GLY A 243 0.41 12.40 -2.23
CA GLY A 243 -0.94 12.96 -2.22
C GLY A 243 -2.01 11.89 -2.47
N SER A 244 -3.01 11.79 -1.59
CA SER A 244 -4.05 10.75 -1.64
C SER A 244 -5.17 11.04 -2.66
N ASP A 245 -5.34 12.30 -3.08
CA ASP A 245 -6.48 12.71 -3.91
C ASP A 245 -6.34 12.34 -5.39
N ARG A 246 -5.15 11.97 -5.87
CA ARG A 246 -4.95 11.51 -7.26
C ARG A 246 -4.43 10.07 -7.35
N PRO A 247 -4.82 9.31 -8.39
CA PRO A 247 -4.28 7.96 -8.63
C PRO A 247 -2.76 7.98 -8.92
N ALA A 248 -2.21 9.12 -9.33
CA ALA A 248 -0.77 9.30 -9.50
C ALA A 248 0.03 9.42 -8.20
N GLY A 249 -0.65 9.78 -7.11
CA GLY A 249 0.00 10.02 -5.83
C GLY A 249 0.79 8.83 -5.31
N PRO A 250 0.19 7.62 -5.23
CA PRO A 250 0.90 6.41 -4.83
C PRO A 250 2.16 6.14 -5.64
N VAL A 251 2.11 6.34 -6.96
CA VAL A 251 3.25 6.10 -7.86
C VAL A 251 4.40 7.06 -7.55
N LEU A 252 4.10 8.36 -7.48
CA LEU A 252 5.10 9.40 -7.25
C LEU A 252 5.64 9.38 -5.82
N GLY A 253 4.77 9.12 -4.83
CA GLY A 253 5.16 9.01 -3.43
C GLY A 253 6.07 7.82 -3.16
N ALA A 254 5.73 6.65 -3.71
CA ALA A 254 6.57 5.46 -3.62
C ALA A 254 7.91 5.66 -4.33
N ALA A 255 7.92 6.18 -5.56
CA ALA A 255 9.16 6.44 -6.31
C ALA A 255 10.06 7.45 -5.57
N PHE A 256 9.49 8.55 -5.06
CA PHE A 256 10.25 9.58 -4.36
C PHE A 256 10.86 9.05 -3.07
N ILE A 257 10.05 8.43 -2.20
CA ILE A 257 10.56 7.90 -0.93
C ILE A 257 11.53 6.77 -1.16
N MET A 258 11.28 5.87 -2.11
CA MET A 258 12.21 4.77 -2.40
C MET A 258 13.58 5.30 -2.85
N LEU A 259 13.63 6.23 -3.80
CA LEU A 259 14.89 6.82 -4.27
C LEU A 259 15.61 7.60 -3.16
N LEU A 260 14.84 8.33 -2.34
CA LEU A 260 15.38 9.02 -1.19
C LEU A 260 15.94 8.03 -0.16
N SER A 261 15.23 6.94 0.12
CA SER A 261 15.66 5.89 1.05
C SER A 261 16.94 5.22 0.57
N GLU A 262 17.05 4.91 -0.71
CA GLU A 262 18.28 4.34 -1.31
C GLU A 262 19.47 5.29 -1.13
N LEU A 263 19.25 6.59 -1.40
CA LEU A 263 20.29 7.61 -1.26
C LEU A 263 20.71 7.83 0.21
N LEU A 264 19.74 7.88 1.12
CA LEU A 264 19.97 8.05 2.55
C LEU A 264 20.68 6.84 3.14
N TRP A 265 20.28 5.63 2.75
CA TRP A 265 20.93 4.40 3.20
C TRP A 265 22.38 4.32 2.73
N SER A 266 22.66 4.77 1.51
CA SER A 266 24.03 4.83 0.97
C SER A 266 24.94 5.85 1.67
N ARG A 267 24.39 6.96 2.19
CA ARG A 267 25.17 8.10 2.70
C ARG A 267 25.17 8.23 4.24
N ALA A 268 24.07 7.86 4.89
CA ALA A 268 23.84 8.08 6.32
C ALA A 268 22.86 7.04 6.90
N PRO A 269 23.22 5.74 6.88
CA PRO A 269 22.32 4.66 7.32
C PRO A 269 21.86 4.80 8.78
N GLU A 270 22.71 5.33 9.67
CA GLU A 270 22.37 5.52 11.09
C GLU A 270 21.28 6.58 11.32
N PHE A 271 21.19 7.60 10.47
CA PHE A 271 20.22 8.68 10.62
C PHE A 271 18.96 8.51 9.76
N TYR A 272 18.88 7.43 8.96
CA TYR A 272 17.82 7.19 8.00
C TYR A 272 16.41 7.35 8.61
N MET A 273 16.14 6.73 9.76
CA MET A 273 14.81 6.77 10.38
C MET A 273 14.45 8.15 10.91
N VAL A 274 15.42 8.86 11.50
CA VAL A 274 15.21 10.23 12.00
C VAL A 274 14.92 11.18 10.84
N LEU A 275 15.70 11.07 9.75
CA LEU A 275 15.52 11.89 8.56
C LEU A 275 14.17 11.64 7.89
N LEU A 276 13.71 10.38 7.83
CA LEU A 276 12.39 10.04 7.28
C LEU A 276 11.26 10.65 8.12
N GLY A 277 11.37 10.62 9.45
CA GLY A 277 10.40 11.25 10.35
C GLY A 277 10.37 12.78 10.22
N VAL A 278 11.54 13.43 10.18
CA VAL A 278 11.65 14.89 9.98
C VAL A 278 11.08 15.30 8.62
N LEU A 279 11.37 14.53 7.57
CA LEU A 279 10.86 14.81 6.23
C LEU A 279 9.34 14.64 6.16
N LEU A 280 8.78 13.61 6.80
CA LEU A 280 7.34 13.47 6.94
C LEU A 280 6.71 14.67 7.66
N LEU A 281 7.27 15.08 8.81
CA LEU A 281 6.79 16.26 9.53
C LEU A 281 6.84 17.51 8.65
N GLY A 282 7.94 17.70 7.92
CA GLY A 282 8.08 18.79 6.96
C GLY A 282 7.00 18.75 5.87
N PHE A 283 6.74 17.60 5.27
CA PHE A 283 5.70 17.48 4.24
C PHE A 283 4.29 17.70 4.79
N VAL A 284 3.97 17.18 5.98
CA VAL A 284 2.67 17.39 6.61
C VAL A 284 2.45 18.87 6.94
N LEU A 285 3.48 19.57 7.44
CA LEU A 285 3.39 20.98 7.82
C LEU A 285 3.38 21.93 6.61
N PHE A 286 4.22 21.67 5.61
CA PHE A 286 4.43 22.61 4.50
C PHE A 286 3.75 22.20 3.19
N ALA A 287 3.24 20.97 3.07
CA ALA A 287 2.67 20.42 1.84
C ALA A 287 1.49 19.46 2.10
N PRO A 288 0.40 19.91 2.76
CA PRO A 288 -0.71 19.05 3.15
C PRO A 288 -1.42 18.37 1.95
N ASP A 289 -1.41 18.99 0.76
CA ASP A 289 -1.99 18.41 -0.47
C ASP A 289 -1.04 17.45 -1.22
N GLY A 290 0.16 17.18 -0.67
CA GLY A 290 1.20 16.37 -1.30
C GLY A 290 1.87 17.03 -2.53
N ILE A 291 2.84 16.32 -3.13
CA ILE A 291 3.59 16.76 -4.31
C ILE A 291 2.64 17.00 -5.50
N VAL A 292 1.69 16.08 -5.70
CA VAL A 292 0.76 16.11 -6.82
C VAL A 292 -0.27 17.23 -6.68
N GLY A 293 -0.69 17.56 -5.46
CA GLY A 293 -1.60 18.69 -5.20
C GLY A 293 -0.95 20.04 -5.57
N LYS A 294 0.30 20.25 -5.15
CA LYS A 294 1.04 21.50 -5.44
C LYS A 294 1.28 21.74 -6.94
N LEU A 295 1.59 20.69 -7.70
CA LEU A 295 1.83 20.79 -9.15
C LEU A 295 0.57 21.27 -9.90
N ASP A 296 -0.61 20.84 -9.47
CA ASP A 296 -1.87 21.24 -10.09
C ASP A 296 -2.34 22.63 -9.67
N MET A 297 -2.10 23.06 -8.43
CA MET A 297 -2.37 24.45 -8.03
C MET A 297 -1.52 25.43 -8.84
N ARG A 298 -0.26 25.08 -9.13
CA ARG A 298 0.62 25.86 -10.02
C ARG A 298 0.12 25.87 -11.45
N ARG A 299 -0.31 24.72 -12.00
CA ARG A 299 -0.91 24.65 -13.35
C ARG A 299 -2.21 25.45 -13.47
N ARG A 300 -3.09 25.41 -12.45
CA ARG A 300 -4.34 26.18 -12.43
C ARG A 300 -4.10 27.68 -12.28
N ARG A 301 -3.08 28.10 -11.52
CA ARG A 301 -2.67 29.52 -11.44
C ARG A 301 -2.03 30.00 -12.74
N ALA A 302 -1.19 29.20 -13.39
CA ALA A 302 -0.62 29.52 -14.70
C ALA A 302 -1.69 29.64 -15.80
N ALA A 303 -2.71 28.78 -15.78
CA ALA A 303 -3.84 28.84 -16.72
C ALA A 303 -4.76 30.06 -16.48
N LYS A 304 -4.82 30.61 -15.26
CA LYS A 304 -5.57 31.84 -14.93
C LYS A 304 -4.77 33.13 -15.15
N GLY A 305 -3.45 33.05 -15.32
CA GLY A 305 -2.59 34.20 -15.61
C GLY A 305 -2.43 34.51 -17.10
N GLN A 306 -3.11 33.75 -17.98
CA GLN A 306 -3.11 33.92 -19.44
C GLN A 306 -4.49 34.29 -20.00
N SER A 307 -5.46 34.63 -19.12
CA SER A 307 -6.79 35.12 -19.49
C SER A 307 -6.95 36.59 -19.13
#